data_AF-A0A7S2W5S9-F1
#
_entry.id   AF-A0A7S2W5S9-F1
#
_cell.length_a   1.000
_cell.length_b   1.000
_cell.length_c   1.000
_cell.angle_alpha   90.00
_cell.angle_beta   90.00
_cell.angle_gamma   90.00
#
_symmetry.space_group_name_H-M   'P 1'
#
loop_
_entity.id
_entity.type
_entity.pdbx_description
1 polymer ?
#
loop_
_entity_poly.entity_id
_entity_poly.type
_entity_poly.pdbx_seq_one_letter_code
_entity_poly.pdbx_strand_id
1 'polypeptide(L)'
;MRYVTLLFACALGTVNAFMSVSSPRLRDAHMLHMVAGRVTSLKPAASPLLNSGKAIARSGELLIDLTTTLDLYGGGLSSAGATIRNAGDHIAQAAASCRFKTGTELVCDEIRESATCLLEASQEHFKKALTEAVADKDVTLETGIGAVIPILENAGTSLEAAGAGILQRASIEDVGYKISECGEYLGMFAGAILNLAKDEEEAQIASQRMQFASEQMIEAGNELSGNQKVPEKKTGKGWIKG
;
A
#
# COMPACT_ATOMS: atom_id res chain seq x y z
N MET A 1 -36.46 53.68 -21.55
CA MET A 1 -36.71 54.90 -20.76
C MET A 1 -37.83 54.63 -19.77
N ARG A 2 -37.58 54.87 -18.47
CA ARG A 2 -38.49 55.40 -17.44
C ARG A 2 -38.15 54.81 -16.07
N TYR A 3 -37.29 55.52 -15.36
CA TYR A 3 -37.37 55.67 -13.92
C TYR A 3 -38.72 56.27 -13.55
N VAL A 4 -39.43 55.70 -12.59
CA VAL A 4 -40.36 56.46 -11.73
C VAL A 4 -40.27 55.91 -10.31
N THR A 5 -39.68 56.74 -9.46
CA THR A 5 -39.68 56.73 -8.00
C THR A 5 -41.10 56.97 -7.48
N LEU A 6 -41.54 56.25 -6.44
CA LEU A 6 -42.50 56.81 -5.48
C LEU A 6 -42.29 56.26 -4.08
N LEU A 7 -42.37 57.20 -3.15
CA LEU A 7 -42.01 57.18 -1.74
C LEU A 7 -43.23 57.02 -0.82
N PHE A 8 -42.91 56.73 0.45
CA PHE A 8 -43.62 57.05 1.69
C PHE A 8 -44.89 56.25 2.08
N ALA A 9 -44.78 55.52 3.20
CA ALA A 9 -45.55 55.84 4.41
C ALA A 9 -44.92 55.18 5.66
N CYS A 10 -44.77 56.01 6.69
CA CYS A 10 -44.28 55.72 8.03
C CYS A 10 -45.50 55.50 8.95
N ALA A 11 -45.48 54.53 9.87
CA ALA A 11 -46.20 54.62 11.16
C ALA A 11 -45.85 53.45 12.11
N LEU A 12 -44.97 53.76 13.08
CA LEU A 12 -44.98 53.45 14.51
C LEU A 12 -45.87 52.32 15.06
N GLY A 13 -45.24 51.41 15.83
CA GLY A 13 -45.91 50.45 16.72
C GLY A 13 -44.97 49.71 17.68
N THR A 14 -44.64 50.38 18.80
CA THR A 14 -44.40 49.89 20.18
C THR A 14 -43.56 48.64 20.52
N VAL A 15 -42.43 48.91 21.21
CA VAL A 15 -41.93 48.39 22.52
C VAL A 15 -41.92 46.87 22.86
N ASN A 16 -40.70 46.38 23.12
CA ASN A 16 -40.24 45.31 24.03
C ASN A 16 -40.82 43.88 23.93
N ALA A 17 -39.98 42.95 23.48
CA ALA A 17 -39.73 41.72 24.24
C ALA A 17 -38.29 41.24 23.97
N PHE A 18 -37.45 41.43 24.98
CA PHE A 18 -36.14 40.84 25.13
C PHE A 18 -36.32 39.33 25.32
N MET A 19 -36.01 38.53 24.29
CA MET A 19 -35.79 37.09 24.45
C MET A 19 -34.49 36.70 23.77
N SER A 20 -33.52 36.41 24.63
CA SER A 20 -32.28 35.69 24.32
C SER A 20 -32.62 34.36 23.66
N VAL A 21 -32.65 34.34 22.33
CA VAL A 21 -32.55 33.10 21.57
C VAL A 21 -31.09 32.68 21.58
N SER A 22 -30.76 31.81 22.53
CA SER A 22 -29.52 31.05 22.57
C SER A 22 -29.45 30.19 21.31
N SER A 23 -28.86 30.74 20.24
CA SER A 23 -28.62 30.03 18.99
C SER A 23 -27.68 28.85 19.23
N PRO A 24 -28.08 27.60 18.95
CA PRO A 24 -27.18 26.45 18.99
C PRO A 24 -26.37 26.30 17.68
N ARG A 25 -26.14 27.38 16.92
CA ARG A 25 -25.42 27.32 15.61
C ARG A 25 -23.94 27.69 15.68
N LEU A 26 -23.27 27.38 16.78
CA LEU A 26 -21.82 27.60 16.95
C LEU A 26 -21.05 26.37 17.46
N ARG A 27 -21.70 25.20 17.53
CA ARG A 27 -21.01 23.92 17.85
C ARG A 27 -20.80 23.03 16.63
N ASP A 28 -21.59 23.20 15.57
CA ASP A 28 -21.44 22.37 14.37
C ASP A 28 -20.31 22.85 13.44
N ALA A 29 -19.96 24.15 13.48
CA ALA A 29 -18.83 24.67 12.71
C ALA A 29 -17.46 24.22 13.25
N HIS A 30 -17.37 23.82 14.53
CA HIS A 30 -16.14 23.30 15.12
C HIS A 30 -16.02 21.77 15.01
N MET A 31 -17.13 21.05 14.74
CA MET A 31 -17.11 19.63 14.38
C MET A 31 -16.94 19.38 12.87
N LEU A 32 -17.41 20.29 12.03
CA LEU A 32 -17.27 20.17 10.57
C LEU A 32 -15.85 20.47 10.05
N HIS A 33 -14.93 20.91 10.91
CA HIS A 33 -13.53 21.16 10.55
C HIS A 33 -12.58 19.99 10.86
N MET A 34 -13.10 18.82 11.26
CA MET A 34 -12.34 17.57 11.43
C MET A 34 -12.54 16.53 10.32
N VAL A 35 -13.33 16.84 9.29
CA VAL A 35 -13.65 15.92 8.18
C VAL A 35 -13.08 16.44 6.86
N ALA A 36 -11.79 16.79 6.88
CA ALA A 36 -10.98 16.95 5.67
C ALA A 36 -9.71 16.12 5.90
N GLY A 37 -9.77 14.87 5.45
CA GLY A 37 -8.75 13.83 5.63
C GLY A 37 -7.42 14.24 5.05
N ARG A 38 -6.60 14.91 5.86
CA ARG A 38 -5.14 14.92 5.68
C ARG A 38 -4.64 13.53 6.08
N VAL A 39 -3.54 13.08 5.48
CA VAL A 39 -2.70 12.03 6.05
C VAL A 39 -2.34 12.43 7.48
N THR A 40 -3.12 12.00 8.47
CA THR A 40 -2.91 12.41 9.86
C THR A 40 -1.78 11.62 10.48
N SER A 41 -1.56 10.38 10.00
CA SER A 41 -0.39 9.57 10.29
C SER A 41 -0.33 8.31 9.42
N LEU A 42 0.86 7.94 8.94
CA LEU A 42 1.16 6.62 8.37
C LEU A 42 1.60 5.61 9.44
N LYS A 43 1.65 6.04 10.70
CA LYS A 43 2.16 5.26 11.83
C LYS A 43 1.50 3.89 12.02
N PRO A 44 0.17 3.72 11.84
CA PRO A 44 -0.45 2.40 11.98
C PRO A 44 0.25 1.36 11.11
N ALA A 45 0.35 1.63 9.80
CA ALA A 45 0.98 0.74 8.82
C ALA A 45 2.47 0.43 9.03
N ALA A 46 3.16 1.11 9.94
CA ALA A 46 4.62 1.01 10.08
C ALA A 46 5.11 -0.40 10.43
N SER A 47 4.40 -1.13 11.30
CA SER A 47 4.78 -2.49 11.68
C SER A 47 4.47 -3.50 10.57
N PRO A 48 3.25 -3.58 10.03
CA PRO A 48 2.95 -4.51 8.95
C PRO A 48 3.76 -4.24 7.68
N LEU A 49 3.98 -2.98 7.27
CA LEU A 49 4.85 -2.69 6.12
C LEU A 49 6.29 -3.17 6.35
N LEU A 50 6.83 -3.04 7.56
CA LEU A 50 8.19 -3.51 7.86
C LEU A 50 8.30 -5.03 7.72
N ASN A 51 7.29 -5.76 8.20
CA ASN A 51 7.22 -7.21 8.08
C ASN A 51 7.07 -7.63 6.60
N SER A 52 6.20 -6.93 5.87
CA SER A 52 6.01 -7.13 4.43
C SER A 52 7.31 -6.94 3.65
N GLY A 53 7.97 -5.78 3.80
CA GLY A 53 9.20 -5.46 3.09
C GLY A 53 10.30 -6.50 3.31
N LYS A 54 10.53 -6.92 4.57
CA LYS A 54 11.49 -7.98 4.89
C LYS A 54 11.14 -9.32 4.25
N ALA A 55 9.87 -9.65 4.18
CA ALA A 55 9.41 -10.91 3.59
C ALA A 55 9.52 -10.89 2.06
N ILE A 56 9.23 -9.76 1.41
CA ILE A 56 9.48 -9.54 -0.03
C ILE A 56 10.97 -9.66 -0.31
N ALA A 57 11.82 -9.00 0.49
CA ALA A 57 13.26 -9.05 0.35
C ALA A 57 13.77 -10.50 0.39
N ARG A 58 13.33 -11.25 1.41
CA ARG A 58 13.69 -12.67 1.53
C ARG A 58 13.14 -13.54 0.39
N SER A 59 11.95 -13.25 -0.11
CA SER A 59 11.40 -13.95 -1.27
C SER A 59 12.22 -13.69 -2.53
N GLY A 60 12.71 -12.46 -2.73
CA GLY A 60 13.60 -12.11 -3.84
C GLY A 60 14.93 -12.85 -3.77
N GLU A 61 15.53 -12.96 -2.58
CA GLU A 61 16.73 -13.79 -2.36
C GLU A 61 16.51 -15.26 -2.75
N LEU A 62 15.39 -15.85 -2.32
CA LEU A 62 15.06 -17.24 -2.63
C LEU A 62 14.78 -17.46 -4.12
N LEU A 63 14.27 -16.46 -4.84
CA LEU A 63 14.14 -16.50 -6.29
C LEU A 63 15.50 -16.50 -6.99
N ILE A 64 16.50 -15.78 -6.45
CA ILE A 64 17.87 -15.85 -6.94
C ILE A 64 18.44 -17.25 -6.68
N ASP A 65 18.27 -17.78 -5.46
CA ASP A 65 18.76 -19.11 -5.08
C ASP A 65 18.15 -20.20 -5.98
N LEU A 66 16.85 -20.11 -6.27
CA LEU A 66 16.13 -21.00 -7.19
C LEU A 66 16.77 -21.04 -8.59
N THR A 67 17.32 -19.92 -9.08
CA THR A 67 18.00 -19.92 -10.39
C THR A 67 19.24 -20.78 -10.43
N THR A 68 19.86 -21.06 -9.28
CA THR A 68 20.98 -22.01 -9.20
C THR A 68 20.46 -23.44 -9.36
N THR A 69 19.35 -23.77 -8.71
CA THR A 69 18.71 -25.10 -8.78
C THR A 69 18.18 -25.40 -10.18
N LEU A 70 17.65 -24.39 -10.87
CA LEU A 70 17.13 -24.51 -12.23
C LEU A 70 18.20 -24.39 -13.34
N ASP A 71 19.47 -24.18 -12.99
CA ASP A 71 20.58 -23.92 -13.94
C ASP A 71 20.34 -22.69 -14.85
N LEU A 72 19.70 -21.65 -14.30
CA LEU A 72 19.34 -20.38 -14.96
C LEU A 72 20.09 -19.17 -14.40
N TYR A 73 21.16 -19.41 -13.63
CA TYR A 73 21.86 -18.37 -12.90
C TYR A 73 22.44 -17.28 -13.84
N GLY A 74 22.26 -16.01 -13.46
CA GLY A 74 22.68 -14.86 -14.27
C GLY A 74 21.74 -14.50 -15.43
N GLY A 75 20.65 -15.27 -15.64
CA GLY A 75 19.58 -14.97 -16.58
C GLY A 75 18.57 -13.93 -16.05
N GLY A 76 17.51 -13.69 -16.83
CA GLY A 76 16.46 -12.74 -16.49
C GLY A 76 15.76 -13.05 -15.16
N LEU A 77 15.55 -14.32 -14.82
CA LEU A 77 14.90 -14.70 -13.56
C LEU A 77 15.72 -14.30 -12.33
N SER A 78 17.05 -14.42 -12.43
CA SER A 78 17.99 -14.04 -11.36
C SER A 78 17.98 -12.52 -11.16
N SER A 79 17.99 -11.75 -12.24
CA SER A 79 17.85 -10.28 -12.19
C SER A 79 16.50 -9.86 -11.59
N ALA A 80 15.41 -10.54 -11.96
CA ALA A 80 14.08 -10.27 -11.40
C ALA A 80 14.06 -10.47 -9.88
N GLY A 81 14.65 -11.57 -9.38
CA GLY A 81 14.78 -11.83 -7.95
C GLY A 81 15.56 -10.74 -7.20
N ALA A 82 16.65 -10.25 -7.79
CA ALA A 82 17.44 -9.15 -7.22
C ALA A 82 16.64 -7.84 -7.12
N THR A 83 15.90 -7.49 -8.17
CA THR A 83 15.10 -6.26 -8.19
C THR A 83 13.89 -6.37 -7.24
N ILE A 84 13.27 -7.55 -7.12
CA ILE A 84 12.23 -7.80 -6.09
C ILE A 84 12.83 -7.67 -4.68
N ARG A 85 14.05 -8.14 -4.45
CA ARG A 85 14.71 -7.98 -3.15
C ARG A 85 14.84 -6.50 -2.79
N ASN A 86 15.34 -5.69 -3.72
CA ASN A 86 15.47 -4.24 -3.53
C ASN A 86 14.10 -3.60 -3.25
N ALA A 87 13.04 -4.01 -3.95
CA ALA A 87 11.68 -3.54 -3.68
C ALA A 87 11.26 -3.77 -2.21
N GLY A 88 11.60 -4.93 -1.65
CA GLY A 88 11.36 -5.26 -0.26
C GLY A 88 12.14 -4.39 0.72
N ASP A 89 13.41 -4.12 0.44
CA ASP A 89 14.25 -3.23 1.25
C ASP A 89 13.71 -1.80 1.28
N HIS A 90 13.29 -1.27 0.13
CA HIS A 90 12.63 0.04 0.03
C HIS A 90 11.33 0.10 0.85
N ILE A 91 10.47 -0.94 0.80
CA ILE A 91 9.27 -1.00 1.65
C ILE A 91 9.65 -1.01 3.14
N ALA A 92 10.68 -1.77 3.53
CA ALA A 92 11.14 -1.80 4.92
C ALA A 92 11.68 -0.43 5.39
N GLN A 93 12.36 0.30 4.50
CA GLN A 93 12.86 1.66 4.76
C GLN A 93 11.72 2.69 4.87
N ALA A 94 10.72 2.59 3.99
CA ALA A 94 9.48 3.36 4.08
C ALA A 94 8.78 3.12 5.43
N ALA A 95 8.67 1.86 5.84
CA ALA A 95 8.02 1.46 7.09
C ALA A 95 8.72 2.02 8.34
N ALA A 96 10.06 2.04 8.33
CA ALA A 96 10.84 2.68 9.40
C ALA A 96 10.52 4.18 9.52
N SER A 97 10.28 4.84 8.39
CA SER A 97 9.98 6.27 8.30
C SER A 97 8.53 6.62 8.70
N CYS A 98 7.59 5.69 8.55
CA CYS A 98 6.17 5.88 8.89
C CYS A 98 5.93 6.28 10.36
N ARG A 99 6.88 5.99 11.26
CA ARG A 99 6.80 6.29 12.69
C ARG A 99 7.02 7.77 13.02
N PHE A 100 7.61 8.53 12.09
CA PHE A 100 7.96 9.94 12.27
C PHE A 100 6.95 10.85 11.58
N LYS A 101 6.49 11.89 12.29
CA LYS A 101 5.54 12.87 11.74
C LYS A 101 6.09 13.63 10.52
N THR A 102 7.41 13.73 10.42
CA THR A 102 8.13 14.40 9.33
C THR A 102 8.64 13.44 8.27
N GLY A 103 8.38 12.13 8.41
CA GLY A 103 8.92 11.10 7.52
C GLY A 103 8.16 10.92 6.21
N THR A 104 7.09 11.68 5.97
CA THR A 104 6.18 11.46 4.83
C THR A 104 6.87 11.53 3.47
N GLU A 105 7.85 12.42 3.30
CA GLU A 105 8.65 12.51 2.06
C GLU A 105 9.45 11.24 1.84
N LEU A 106 10.17 10.77 2.87
CA LEU A 106 10.91 9.50 2.82
C LEU A 106 9.98 8.30 2.56
N VAL A 107 8.80 8.26 3.21
CA VAL A 107 7.85 7.17 2.95
C VAL A 107 7.39 7.17 1.49
N CYS A 108 7.09 8.35 0.94
CA CYS A 108 6.71 8.50 -0.45
C CYS A 108 7.82 8.01 -1.40
N ASP A 109 9.03 8.54 -1.23
CA ASP A 109 10.15 8.23 -2.11
C ASP A 109 10.46 6.73 -2.12
N GLU A 110 10.53 6.11 -0.94
CA GLU A 110 10.81 4.68 -0.82
C GLU A 110 9.66 3.79 -1.34
N ILE A 111 8.40 4.17 -1.15
CA ILE A 111 7.27 3.43 -1.72
C ILE A 111 7.32 3.48 -3.26
N ARG A 112 7.63 4.65 -3.83
CA ARG A 112 7.75 4.84 -5.28
C ARG A 112 8.96 4.09 -5.84
N GLU A 113 10.08 4.07 -5.13
CA GLU A 113 11.27 3.32 -5.56
C GLU A 113 11.01 1.80 -5.54
N SER A 114 10.29 1.32 -4.52
CA SER A 114 9.81 -0.06 -4.49
C SER A 114 8.90 -0.39 -5.68
N ALA A 115 7.99 0.53 -6.02
CA ALA A 115 7.11 0.37 -7.18
C ALA A 115 7.91 0.29 -8.49
N THR A 116 8.90 1.16 -8.68
CA THR A 116 9.84 1.10 -9.81
C THR A 116 10.53 -0.25 -9.89
N CYS A 117 11.03 -0.76 -8.76
CA CYS A 117 11.66 -2.08 -8.71
C CYS A 117 10.69 -3.21 -9.14
N LEU A 118 9.44 -3.20 -8.69
CA LEU A 118 8.44 -4.21 -9.12
C LEU A 118 8.12 -4.11 -10.62
N LEU A 119 8.03 -2.88 -11.14
CA LEU A 119 7.80 -2.62 -12.57
C LEU A 119 8.99 -3.06 -13.41
N GLU A 120 10.23 -2.75 -13.01
CA GLU A 120 11.46 -3.16 -13.69
C GLU A 120 11.61 -4.69 -13.69
N ALA A 121 11.38 -5.34 -12.55
CA ALA A 121 11.37 -6.79 -12.45
C ALA A 121 10.42 -7.42 -13.47
N SER A 122 9.23 -6.85 -13.63
CA SER A 122 8.23 -7.34 -14.61
C SER A 122 8.59 -7.01 -16.06
N GLN A 123 8.80 -5.73 -16.35
CA GLN A 123 8.87 -5.17 -17.70
C GLN A 123 10.21 -5.46 -18.39
N GLU A 124 11.26 -5.68 -17.62
CA GLU A 124 12.59 -5.96 -18.16
C GLU A 124 13.01 -7.40 -17.88
N HIS A 125 13.07 -7.78 -16.60
CA HIS A 125 13.75 -9.01 -16.21
C HIS A 125 12.91 -10.26 -16.44
N PHE A 126 11.62 -10.27 -16.10
CA PHE A 126 10.72 -11.38 -16.43
C PHE A 126 10.47 -11.49 -17.93
N LYS A 127 10.41 -10.38 -18.69
CA LYS A 127 10.33 -10.44 -20.16
C LYS A 127 11.60 -11.04 -20.79
N LYS A 128 12.78 -10.72 -20.24
CA LYS A 128 14.02 -11.37 -20.62
C LYS A 128 13.98 -12.87 -20.30
N ALA A 129 13.59 -13.25 -19.08
CA ALA A 129 13.47 -14.64 -18.66
C ALA A 129 12.47 -15.44 -19.53
N LEU A 130 11.37 -14.80 -19.94
CA LEU A 130 10.40 -15.38 -20.87
C LEU A 130 11.05 -15.68 -22.23
N THR A 131 11.86 -14.74 -22.74
CA THR A 131 12.57 -14.90 -24.01
C THR A 131 13.60 -16.03 -23.94
N GLU A 132 14.30 -16.14 -22.80
CA GLU A 132 15.23 -17.24 -22.51
C GLU A 132 14.50 -18.59 -22.50
N ALA A 133 13.39 -18.71 -21.76
CA ALA A 133 12.58 -19.93 -21.70
C ALA A 133 12.05 -20.37 -23.08
N VAL A 134 11.62 -19.41 -23.91
CA VAL A 134 11.20 -19.68 -25.30
C VAL A 134 12.35 -20.22 -26.16
N ALA A 135 13.54 -19.63 -26.03
CA ALA A 135 14.73 -20.07 -26.76
C ALA A 135 15.12 -21.51 -26.39
N ASP A 136 14.99 -21.85 -25.11
CA ASP A 136 15.29 -23.18 -24.56
C ASP A 136 14.15 -24.19 -24.74
N LYS A 137 12.99 -23.75 -25.25
CA LYS A 137 11.77 -24.53 -25.46
C LYS A 137 11.19 -25.10 -24.15
N ASP A 138 11.40 -24.41 -23.04
CA ASP A 138 10.78 -24.73 -21.76
C ASP A 138 9.38 -24.10 -21.66
N VAL A 139 8.40 -24.82 -22.18
CA VAL A 139 7.00 -24.39 -22.21
C VAL A 139 6.42 -24.21 -20.79
N THR A 140 6.92 -24.97 -19.81
CA THR A 140 6.43 -24.89 -18.43
C THR A 140 6.87 -23.57 -17.80
N LEU A 141 8.16 -23.26 -17.93
CA LEU A 141 8.73 -22.02 -17.42
C LEU A 141 8.21 -20.81 -18.19
N GLU A 142 8.06 -20.90 -19.52
CA GLU A 142 7.45 -19.87 -20.35
C GLU A 142 6.04 -19.50 -19.85
N THR A 143 5.19 -20.51 -19.65
CA THR A 143 3.81 -20.30 -19.18
C THR A 143 3.79 -19.70 -17.77
N GLY A 144 4.66 -20.19 -16.88
CA GLY A 144 4.77 -19.69 -15.52
C GLY A 144 5.20 -18.23 -15.46
N ILE A 145 6.27 -17.86 -16.20
CA ILE A 145 6.76 -16.49 -16.28
C ILE A 145 5.74 -15.55 -16.95
N GLY A 146 5.09 -16.00 -18.02
CA GLY A 146 4.07 -15.23 -18.72
C GLY A 146 2.91 -14.81 -17.80
N ALA A 147 2.56 -15.65 -16.82
CA ALA A 147 1.54 -15.33 -15.82
C ALA A 147 2.02 -14.31 -14.77
N VAL A 148 3.32 -14.26 -14.46
CA VAL A 148 3.90 -13.36 -13.45
C VAL A 148 3.90 -11.90 -13.90
N ILE A 149 4.20 -11.63 -15.17
CA ILE A 149 4.39 -10.28 -15.70
C ILE A 149 3.21 -9.34 -15.38
N PRO A 150 1.95 -9.65 -15.77
CA PRO A 150 0.83 -8.76 -15.51
C PRO A 150 0.53 -8.60 -14.01
N ILE A 151 0.84 -9.62 -13.19
CA ILE A 151 0.64 -9.56 -11.73
C ILE A 151 1.57 -8.50 -11.13
N LEU A 152 2.86 -8.54 -11.47
CA LEU A 152 3.83 -7.58 -10.95
C LEU A 152 3.65 -6.18 -11.52
N GLU A 153 3.21 -6.04 -12.78
CA GLU A 153 2.83 -4.73 -13.34
C GLU A 153 1.71 -4.08 -12.52
N ASN A 154 0.70 -4.85 -12.15
CA ASN A 154 -0.41 -4.37 -11.32
C ASN A 154 0.01 -4.08 -9.87
N ALA A 155 0.87 -4.92 -9.28
CA ALA A 155 1.44 -4.67 -7.95
C ALA A 155 2.23 -3.35 -7.92
N GLY A 156 3.17 -3.18 -8.85
CA GLY A 156 3.96 -1.97 -9.00
C GLY A 156 3.10 -0.73 -9.26
N THR A 157 2.12 -0.82 -10.15
CA THR A 157 1.19 0.29 -10.45
C THR A 157 0.39 0.72 -9.22
N SER A 158 -0.09 -0.24 -8.43
CA SER A 158 -0.85 0.02 -7.21
C SER A 158 0.03 0.69 -6.15
N LEU A 159 1.27 0.24 -6.01
CA LEU A 159 2.23 0.80 -5.06
C LEU A 159 2.69 2.20 -5.46
N GLU A 160 2.93 2.44 -6.75
CA GLU A 160 3.22 3.76 -7.29
C GLU A 160 2.07 4.74 -7.06
N ALA A 161 0.82 4.28 -7.24
CA ALA A 161 -0.37 5.07 -6.93
C ALA A 161 -0.47 5.42 -5.43
N ALA A 162 -0.08 4.50 -4.53
CA ALA A 162 -0.01 4.78 -3.10
C ALA A 162 1.04 5.87 -2.80
N GLY A 163 2.25 5.75 -3.36
CA GLY A 163 3.31 6.73 -3.20
C GLY A 163 2.93 8.11 -3.77
N ALA A 164 2.36 8.14 -4.97
CA ALA A 164 1.81 9.35 -5.58
C ALA A 164 0.70 9.98 -4.72
N GLY A 165 -0.18 9.16 -4.13
CA GLY A 165 -1.23 9.61 -3.22
C GLY A 165 -0.65 10.30 -1.98
N ILE A 166 0.43 9.76 -1.41
CA ILE A 166 1.14 10.40 -0.28
C ILE A 166 1.69 11.77 -0.69
N LEU A 167 2.38 11.84 -1.84
CA LEU A 167 2.94 13.09 -2.37
C LEU A 167 1.86 14.16 -2.61
N GLN A 168 0.75 13.74 -3.20
CA GLN A 168 -0.39 14.61 -3.56
C GLN A 168 -1.30 14.92 -2.37
N ARG A 169 -1.00 14.36 -1.19
CA ARG A 169 -1.82 14.50 0.04
C ARG A 169 -3.27 14.02 -0.18
N ALA A 170 -3.42 12.93 -0.92
CA ALA A 170 -4.68 12.20 -1.05
C ALA A 170 -5.16 11.72 0.33
N SER A 171 -6.40 11.22 0.38
CA SER A 171 -6.93 10.69 1.63
C SER A 171 -6.10 9.48 2.09
N ILE A 172 -5.96 9.30 3.40
CA ILE A 172 -5.21 8.16 3.96
C ILE A 172 -5.91 6.83 3.65
N GLU A 173 -7.22 6.86 3.47
CA GLU A 173 -8.04 5.72 3.04
C GLU A 173 -7.70 5.32 1.60
N ASP A 174 -7.57 6.26 0.67
CA ASP A 174 -7.18 5.97 -0.71
C ASP A 174 -5.75 5.38 -0.78
N VAL A 175 -4.81 5.94 -0.01
CA VAL A 175 -3.45 5.39 0.11
C VAL A 175 -3.49 3.98 0.69
N GLY A 176 -4.29 3.76 1.73
CA GLY A 176 -4.49 2.44 2.35
C GLY A 176 -5.06 1.41 1.39
N TYR A 177 -6.08 1.79 0.61
CA TYR A 177 -6.66 0.94 -0.42
C TYR A 177 -5.60 0.51 -1.44
N LYS A 178 -4.78 1.45 -1.94
CA LYS A 178 -3.72 1.15 -2.93
C LYS A 178 -2.61 0.26 -2.39
N ILE A 179 -2.25 0.41 -1.12
CA ILE A 179 -1.34 -0.51 -0.44
C ILE A 179 -1.96 -1.91 -0.32
N SER A 180 -3.24 -2.00 0.05
CA SER A 180 -3.94 -3.29 0.13
C SER A 180 -4.06 -3.99 -1.23
N GLU A 181 -4.39 -3.24 -2.28
CA GLU A 181 -4.50 -3.72 -3.67
C GLU A 181 -3.15 -4.26 -4.17
N CYS A 182 -2.03 -3.58 -3.85
CA CYS A 182 -0.69 -4.14 -4.07
C CYS A 182 -0.51 -5.50 -3.36
N GLY A 183 -0.92 -5.58 -2.09
CA GLY A 183 -0.86 -6.83 -1.33
C GLY A 183 -1.62 -7.98 -1.99
N GLU A 184 -2.81 -7.74 -2.53
CA GLU A 184 -3.59 -8.75 -3.27
C GLU A 184 -2.81 -9.30 -4.48
N TYR A 185 -2.18 -8.43 -5.26
CA TYR A 185 -1.33 -8.86 -6.37
C TYR A 185 -0.08 -9.62 -5.89
N LEU A 186 0.52 -9.25 -4.76
CA LEU A 186 1.60 -10.04 -4.16
C LEU A 186 1.13 -11.44 -3.75
N GLY A 187 -0.12 -11.60 -3.30
CA GLY A 187 -0.71 -12.91 -3.01
C GLY A 187 -0.87 -13.76 -4.28
N MET A 188 -1.30 -13.15 -5.38
CA MET A 188 -1.31 -13.82 -6.69
C MET A 188 0.10 -14.20 -7.14
N PHE A 189 1.08 -13.32 -6.90
CA PHE A 189 2.47 -13.56 -7.24
C PHE A 189 3.06 -14.72 -6.42
N ALA A 190 2.71 -14.84 -5.14
CA ALA A 190 3.09 -15.97 -4.31
C ALA A 190 2.66 -17.31 -4.92
N GLY A 191 1.43 -17.39 -5.43
CA GLY A 191 0.94 -18.56 -6.15
C GLY A 191 1.69 -18.80 -7.47
N ALA A 192 2.02 -17.75 -8.20
CA ALA A 192 2.78 -17.85 -9.44
C ALA A 192 4.23 -18.33 -9.22
N ILE A 193 4.91 -17.88 -8.16
CA ILE A 193 6.25 -18.36 -7.77
C ILE A 193 6.24 -19.88 -7.56
N LEU A 194 5.25 -20.38 -6.82
CA LEU A 194 5.13 -21.83 -6.58
C LEU A 194 4.97 -22.60 -7.89
N ASN A 195 4.26 -22.03 -8.87
CA ASN A 195 4.07 -22.67 -10.17
C ASN A 195 5.33 -22.65 -11.07
N LEU A 196 6.32 -21.78 -10.80
CA LEU A 196 7.59 -21.79 -11.53
C LEU A 196 8.37 -23.07 -11.29
N ALA A 197 8.39 -23.57 -10.04
CA ALA A 197 9.16 -24.74 -9.65
C ALA A 197 8.59 -25.41 -8.39
N LYS A 198 7.38 -25.95 -8.48
CA LYS A 198 6.59 -26.45 -7.32
C LYS A 198 7.30 -27.50 -6.46
N ASP A 199 8.19 -28.26 -7.08
CA ASP A 199 8.90 -29.38 -6.45
C ASP A 199 10.20 -28.92 -5.76
N GLU A 200 10.59 -27.65 -5.94
CA GLU A 200 11.79 -27.06 -5.34
C GLU A 200 11.48 -26.36 -4.02
N GLU A 201 12.34 -26.58 -3.02
CA GLU A 201 12.19 -26.02 -1.68
C GLU A 201 12.25 -24.49 -1.70
N GLU A 202 13.15 -23.91 -2.49
CA GLU A 202 13.31 -22.46 -2.64
C GLU A 202 12.02 -21.80 -3.12
N ALA A 203 11.33 -22.40 -4.10
CA ALA A 203 10.08 -21.89 -4.64
C ALA A 203 8.95 -21.97 -3.59
N GLN A 204 8.88 -23.04 -2.82
CA GLN A 204 7.91 -23.21 -1.75
C GLN A 204 8.10 -22.16 -0.64
N ILE A 205 9.35 -21.96 -0.19
CA ILE A 205 9.65 -20.98 0.85
C ILE A 205 9.45 -19.55 0.30
N ALA A 206 9.88 -19.27 -0.94
CA ALA A 206 9.66 -17.96 -1.58
C ALA A 206 8.17 -17.64 -1.65
N SER A 207 7.35 -18.58 -2.12
CA SER A 207 5.90 -18.45 -2.15
C SER A 207 5.31 -18.16 -0.77
N GLN A 208 5.70 -18.90 0.27
CA GLN A 208 5.23 -18.66 1.63
C GLN A 208 5.63 -17.27 2.17
N ARG A 209 6.85 -16.82 1.87
CA ARG A 209 7.32 -15.49 2.26
C ARG A 209 6.56 -14.39 1.53
N MET A 210 6.31 -14.55 0.24
CA MET A 210 5.52 -13.60 -0.53
C MET A 210 4.05 -13.59 -0.09
N GLN A 211 3.49 -14.73 0.27
CA GLN A 211 2.13 -14.82 0.84
C GLN A 211 2.04 -14.08 2.18
N PHE A 212 3.01 -14.28 3.08
CA PHE A 212 3.09 -13.53 4.32
C PHE A 212 3.25 -12.02 4.06
N ALA A 213 4.06 -11.63 3.06
CA ALA A 213 4.18 -10.23 2.67
C ALA A 213 2.85 -9.64 2.21
N SER A 214 2.12 -10.35 1.36
CA SER A 214 0.76 -9.99 0.91
C SER A 214 -0.16 -9.73 2.10
N GLU A 215 -0.23 -10.65 3.06
CA GLU A 215 -1.09 -10.51 4.25
C GLU A 215 -0.72 -9.28 5.08
N GLN A 216 0.57 -9.04 5.28
CA GLN A 216 1.05 -7.87 6.01
C GLN A 216 0.81 -6.56 5.23
N MET A 217 0.96 -6.56 3.90
CA MET A 217 0.67 -5.39 3.08
C MET A 217 -0.83 -5.05 3.07
N ILE A 218 -1.70 -6.07 3.02
CA ILE A 218 -3.15 -5.91 3.18
C ILE A 218 -3.49 -5.39 4.60
N GLU A 219 -2.86 -5.92 5.64
CA GLU A 219 -3.03 -5.44 7.02
C GLU A 219 -2.66 -3.95 7.13
N ALA A 220 -1.51 -3.55 6.57
CA ALA A 220 -1.08 -2.15 6.53
C ALA A 220 -2.12 -1.25 5.84
N GLY A 221 -2.63 -1.66 4.68
CA GLY A 221 -3.66 -0.91 3.96
C GLY A 221 -4.95 -0.76 4.77
N ASN A 222 -5.37 -1.83 5.45
CA ASN A 222 -6.56 -1.83 6.32
C ASN A 222 -6.40 -0.94 7.56
N GLU A 223 -5.22 -0.90 8.16
CA GLU A 223 -4.92 -0.02 9.29
C GLU A 223 -4.98 1.46 8.91
N LEU A 224 -4.58 1.81 7.68
CA LEU A 224 -4.69 3.18 7.16
C LEU A 224 -6.12 3.55 6.80
N SER A 225 -6.89 2.59 6.28
CA SER A 225 -8.27 2.80 5.85
C SER A 225 -9.28 2.78 7.01
N GLY A 226 -8.84 2.48 8.24
CA GLY A 226 -9.73 2.36 9.40
C GLY A 226 -10.65 1.14 9.35
N ASN A 227 -10.39 0.17 8.46
CA ASN A 227 -11.22 -1.02 8.23
C ASN A 227 -11.02 -2.14 9.27
N GLN A 228 -10.19 -1.93 10.30
CA GLN A 228 -10.04 -2.91 11.36
C GLN A 228 -11.23 -2.86 12.35
N LYS A 229 -11.87 -4.03 12.52
CA LYS A 229 -12.46 -4.39 13.81
C LYS A 229 -11.33 -4.41 14.83
N VAL A 230 -11.34 -3.47 15.78
CA VAL A 230 -10.40 -3.41 16.91
C VAL A 230 -10.18 -4.82 17.44
N PRO A 231 -8.97 -5.39 17.35
CA PRO A 231 -8.68 -6.66 18.00
C PRO A 231 -8.92 -6.43 19.50
N GLU A 232 -9.81 -7.20 20.12
CA GLU A 232 -10.01 -7.13 21.56
C GLU A 232 -8.63 -7.22 22.22
N LYS A 233 -8.21 -6.13 22.86
CA LYS A 233 -7.04 -6.16 23.74
C LYS A 233 -7.28 -7.30 24.72
N LYS A 234 -6.54 -8.41 24.57
CA LYS A 234 -6.42 -9.41 25.63
C LYS A 234 -5.90 -8.66 26.84
N THR A 235 -6.80 -8.32 27.75
CA THR A 235 -6.49 -7.73 29.05
C THR A 235 -5.49 -8.67 29.71
N GLY A 236 -4.24 -8.20 29.84
CA GLY A 236 -3.17 -8.97 30.44
C GLY A 236 -3.59 -9.44 31.83
N LYS A 237 -3.41 -10.74 32.10
CA LYS A 237 -3.55 -11.29 33.44
C LYS A 237 -2.56 -10.55 34.35
N GLY A 238 -3.08 -9.71 35.23
CA GLY A 238 -2.33 -9.11 36.31
C GLY A 238 -1.70 -10.21 37.16
N TRP A 239 -0.40 -10.07 37.41
CA TRP A 239 0.32 -10.89 38.37
C TRP A 239 -0.25 -10.61 39.76
N ILE A 240 -1.09 -11.51 40.27
CA ILE A 240 -1.37 -11.57 41.71
C ILE A 240 -0.25 -12.39 42.32
N LYS A 241 0.68 -11.72 43.01
CA LYS A 241 1.58 -12.36 43.97
C LYS A 241 0.72 -12.77 45.17
N GLY A 242 0.71 -14.06 45.47
CA GLY A 242 0.23 -14.66 46.71
C GLY A 242 1.25 -15.70 47.15
#